data_AF-A0A559LE57-F1
#
_entry.id   AF-A0A559LE57-F1
#
_cell.length_a   1.000
_cell.length_b   1.000
_cell.length_c   1.000
_cell.angle_alpha   90.00
_cell.angle_beta   90.00
_cell.angle_gamma   90.00
#
_symmetry.space_group_name_H-M   'P 1'
#
loop_
_entity.id
_entity.type
_entity.pdbx_description
1 polymer ?
#
loop_
_entity_poly.entity_id
_entity_poly.type
_entity_poly.pdbx_seq_one_letter_code
_entity_poly.pdbx_strand_id
1 'polypeptide(L)'
;MHAKRSISWRVTLSSISLLIFSLFLLRFSFVPSLRSSSSYPHAVALDDDFHYSTALTHVSKREDKPTDPYEIALKKGEALYCDMKASQAALEAKNGKSAESPSYLQRHGLEDYEGWDKRANQNPTFGDRLNEALKGIGAPINLYHYNWVNLGGGDWYSDPAGFLDGSLNLDEAEVKAVAATGANFASSFSLNPGVIIADHNVGVKYAAGEGPPIDEETTALTHIQQWSDAVWMQWDRVCSESGGDVEDLKYIIRAQIVNHATLKIVFQAILNKYERDHKKKSLGPWKKRIVVSHQKDPKELYAILGSPNGSGAAFMLINHKKRLGGARVINKVEIFVPEGNFEVKGTEVGREQEQWHVMLLFHIVDASRA
;
A
#
# COMPACT_ATOMS: atom_id res chain seq x y z
N MET A 1 13.55 80.47 41.22
CA MET A 1 14.04 79.11 41.56
C MET A 1 13.52 78.14 40.50
N HIS A 2 14.34 77.74 39.54
CA HIS A 2 14.00 76.69 38.57
C HIS A 2 15.07 75.61 38.60
N ALA A 3 14.69 74.42 39.06
CA ALA A 3 15.53 73.26 39.20
C ALA A 3 15.71 72.56 37.84
N LYS A 4 16.96 72.32 37.45
CA LYS A 4 17.33 71.42 36.35
C LYS A 4 17.10 69.98 36.80
N ARG A 5 16.24 69.23 36.11
CA ARG A 5 16.15 67.77 36.24
C ARG A 5 17.24 67.13 35.39
N SER A 6 18.20 66.47 36.04
CA SER A 6 19.16 65.57 35.41
C SER A 6 18.47 64.23 35.10
N ILE A 7 18.60 63.77 33.88
CA ILE A 7 18.14 62.43 33.47
C ILE A 7 19.29 61.46 33.75
N SER A 8 18.97 60.42 34.52
CA SER A 8 19.88 59.36 34.94
C SER A 8 20.35 58.53 33.75
N TRP A 9 21.67 58.42 33.57
CA TRP A 9 22.34 57.58 32.57
C TRP A 9 22.10 56.07 32.75
N ARG A 10 21.34 55.65 33.78
CA ARG A 10 21.00 54.23 34.01
C ARG A 10 19.77 53.77 33.24
N VAL A 11 19.01 54.67 32.60
CA VAL A 11 17.81 54.30 31.80
C VAL A 11 18.11 54.16 30.31
N THR A 12 19.19 54.78 29.81
CA THR A 12 19.59 54.70 28.40
C THR A 12 20.31 53.39 28.04
N LEU A 13 20.92 52.69 29.00
CA LEU A 13 21.61 51.41 28.76
C LEU A 13 20.68 50.19 28.75
N SER A 14 19.60 50.17 29.56
CA SER A 14 18.62 49.06 29.53
C SER A 14 17.76 49.03 28.27
N SER A 15 17.59 50.19 27.62
CA SER A 15 16.80 50.32 26.39
C SER A 15 17.56 49.81 25.15
N ILE A 16 18.89 49.84 25.17
CA ILE A 16 19.75 49.40 24.06
C ILE A 16 19.94 47.87 24.10
N SER A 17 20.03 47.27 25.30
CA SER A 17 20.13 45.80 25.43
C SER A 17 18.87 45.06 25.01
N LEU A 18 17.68 45.62 25.22
CA LEU A 18 16.40 45.05 24.76
C LEU A 18 16.22 45.15 23.23
N LEU A 19 16.75 46.22 22.61
CA LEU A 19 16.72 46.37 21.14
C LEU A 19 17.66 45.39 20.44
N ILE A 20 18.85 45.13 20.99
CA ILE A 20 19.81 44.17 20.42
C ILE A 20 19.33 42.72 20.58
N PHE A 21 18.66 42.37 21.69
CA PHE A 21 18.08 41.03 21.87
C PHE A 21 16.85 40.79 20.96
N SER A 22 16.04 41.83 20.69
CA SER A 22 14.92 41.72 19.73
C SER A 22 15.39 41.58 18.27
N LEU A 23 16.53 42.19 17.91
CA LEU A 23 17.12 42.08 16.57
C LEU A 23 17.84 40.73 16.36
N PHE A 24 18.30 40.06 17.42
CA PHE A 24 18.78 38.68 17.33
C PHE A 24 17.65 37.66 17.23
N LEU A 25 16.50 37.89 17.88
CA LEU A 25 15.33 37.03 17.74
C LEU A 25 14.61 37.20 16.38
N LEU A 26 14.66 38.38 15.76
CA LEU A 26 14.15 38.61 14.40
C LEU A 26 15.09 38.11 13.28
N ARG A 27 16.37 37.81 13.57
CA ARG A 27 17.30 37.18 12.61
C ARG A 27 17.34 35.66 12.65
N PHE A 28 16.63 35.02 13.59
CA PHE A 28 16.39 33.57 13.58
C PHE A 28 15.00 33.17 13.05
N SER A 29 14.16 34.14 12.67
CA SER A 29 12.80 33.87 12.17
C SER A 29 12.60 34.06 10.65
N PHE A 30 13.66 34.36 9.90
CA PHE A 30 13.59 34.43 8.43
C PHE A 30 14.90 33.93 7.81
N VAL A 31 15.01 32.61 7.66
CA VAL A 31 15.78 32.01 6.56
C VAL A 31 14.78 31.63 5.48
N PRO A 32 14.61 32.43 4.42
CA PRO A 32 13.93 31.95 3.22
C PRO A 32 14.97 31.18 2.39
N SER A 33 15.10 29.88 2.65
CA SER A 33 15.64 28.97 1.66
C SER A 33 14.59 27.90 1.38
N LEU A 34 13.86 28.17 0.31
CA LEU A 34 13.20 27.18 -0.51
C LEU A 34 14.08 25.93 -0.65
N ARG A 35 13.68 24.86 0.04
CA ARG A 35 13.52 23.58 -0.62
C ARG A 35 12.06 23.20 -0.49
N SER A 36 11.25 23.69 -1.43
CA SER A 36 10.19 22.83 -1.92
C SER A 36 10.90 21.61 -2.51
N SER A 37 11.14 20.60 -1.69
CA SER A 37 11.30 19.25 -2.21
C SER A 37 9.92 18.84 -2.72
N SER A 38 9.59 19.34 -3.91
CA SER A 38 8.85 18.58 -4.91
C SER A 38 9.70 17.35 -5.20
N SER A 39 9.68 16.42 -4.26
CA SER A 39 10.34 15.14 -4.34
C SER A 39 9.19 14.18 -4.25
N TYR A 40 8.58 13.92 -5.40
CA TYR A 40 7.89 12.64 -5.63
C TYR A 40 8.89 11.55 -5.24
N PRO A 41 8.73 10.83 -4.12
CA PRO A 41 9.50 9.63 -3.90
C PRO A 41 8.82 8.58 -4.76
N HIS A 42 9.59 8.02 -5.68
CA HIS A 42 9.18 6.89 -6.50
C HIS A 42 8.62 5.79 -5.59
N ALA A 43 7.31 5.53 -5.64
CA ALA A 43 6.74 4.34 -5.03
C ALA A 43 7.06 3.14 -5.93
N VAL A 44 8.34 2.75 -5.92
CA VAL A 44 8.81 1.50 -6.50
C VAL A 44 8.72 0.48 -5.37
N ALA A 45 7.56 -0.16 -5.25
CA ALA A 45 7.52 -1.47 -4.62
C ALA A 45 8.25 -2.45 -5.56
N LEU A 46 9.59 -2.47 -5.50
CA LEU A 46 10.29 -3.72 -5.70
C LEU A 46 9.95 -4.54 -4.48
N ASP A 47 8.77 -5.13 -4.54
CA ASP A 47 8.38 -6.16 -3.60
C ASP A 47 9.36 -7.30 -3.88
N ASP A 48 10.18 -7.61 -2.89
CA ASP A 48 11.06 -8.78 -2.85
C ASP A 48 10.24 -10.10 -2.82
N ASP A 49 8.94 -10.02 -3.11
CA ASP A 49 7.96 -11.06 -3.42
C ASP A 49 8.42 -12.09 -4.46
N PHE A 50 9.50 -11.82 -5.18
CA PHE A 50 10.13 -12.86 -6.00
C PHE A 50 10.66 -14.03 -5.16
N HIS A 51 10.90 -13.83 -3.86
CA HIS A 51 11.52 -14.82 -2.99
C HIS A 51 10.60 -15.49 -1.97
N TYR A 52 9.35 -15.06 -1.79
CA TYR A 52 8.45 -15.63 -0.77
C TYR A 52 7.45 -16.68 -1.25
N SER A 53 7.66 -17.25 -2.45
CA SER A 53 7.09 -18.55 -2.79
C SER A 53 8.01 -19.66 -2.29
N THR A 54 7.67 -20.26 -1.15
CA THR A 54 8.31 -21.51 -0.69
C THR A 54 8.14 -22.66 -1.71
N ALA A 55 7.28 -22.49 -2.73
CA ALA A 55 7.10 -23.43 -3.82
C ALA A 55 8.14 -23.31 -4.96
N LEU A 56 9.10 -22.37 -4.90
CA LEU A 56 10.11 -22.18 -5.95
C LEU A 56 11.57 -22.37 -5.51
N THR A 57 11.82 -22.78 -4.25
CA THR A 57 13.19 -22.97 -3.73
C THR A 57 13.92 -24.22 -4.25
N HIS A 58 13.32 -25.00 -5.14
CA HIS A 58 13.92 -26.20 -5.74
C HIS A 58 14.16 -26.11 -7.25
N VAL A 59 14.41 -24.92 -7.81
CA VAL A 59 15.00 -24.84 -9.15
C VAL A 59 16.51 -24.65 -9.01
N SER A 60 17.22 -25.78 -9.10
CA SER A 60 18.68 -25.84 -9.20
C SER A 60 19.19 -24.84 -10.23
N LYS A 61 20.25 -24.11 -9.86
CA LYS A 61 21.12 -23.29 -10.72
C LYS A 61 21.18 -23.84 -12.16
N ARG A 62 20.38 -23.26 -13.04
CA ARG A 62 20.56 -23.35 -14.49
C ARG A 62 20.71 -21.94 -15.02
N GLU A 63 21.70 -21.80 -15.88
CA GLU A 63 22.15 -20.58 -16.53
C GLU A 63 21.02 -20.06 -17.44
N ASP A 64 20.08 -19.28 -16.88
CA ASP A 64 18.84 -18.94 -17.58
C ASP A 64 18.88 -17.51 -18.13
N LYS A 65 18.54 -17.38 -19.42
CA LYS A 65 18.25 -16.11 -20.12
C LYS A 65 17.46 -15.15 -19.21
N PRO A 66 17.62 -13.81 -19.36
CA PRO A 66 16.75 -12.88 -18.66
C PRO A 66 15.30 -13.25 -18.95
N THR A 67 14.61 -13.75 -17.92
CA THR A 67 13.27 -14.29 -18.06
C THR A 67 12.34 -13.10 -18.22
N ASP A 68 11.49 -13.13 -19.25
CA ASP A 68 10.54 -12.05 -19.54
C ASP A 68 9.70 -11.74 -18.28
N PRO A 69 9.76 -10.51 -17.73
CA PRO A 69 8.99 -10.12 -16.55
C PRO A 69 7.49 -10.42 -16.66
N TYR A 70 6.93 -10.36 -17.87
CA TYR A 70 5.52 -10.69 -18.11
C TYR A 70 5.25 -12.18 -17.88
N GLU A 71 6.11 -13.06 -18.39
CA GLU A 71 5.98 -14.51 -18.23
C GLU A 71 6.16 -14.94 -16.76
N ILE A 72 7.02 -14.26 -16.01
CA ILE A 72 7.15 -14.52 -14.57
C ILE A 72 5.86 -14.12 -13.84
N ALA A 73 5.34 -12.92 -14.13
CA ALA A 73 4.09 -12.45 -13.54
C ALA A 73 2.91 -13.34 -13.93
N LEU A 74 2.85 -13.82 -15.17
CA LEU A 74 1.85 -14.78 -15.63
C LEU A 74 1.85 -16.05 -14.76
N LYS A 75 3.02 -16.67 -14.58
CA LYS A 75 3.15 -17.90 -13.76
C LYS A 75 2.80 -17.64 -12.29
N LYS A 76 3.30 -16.53 -11.71
CA LYS A 76 2.95 -16.14 -10.33
C LYS A 76 1.44 -15.94 -10.20
N GLY A 77 0.81 -15.23 -11.12
CA GLY A 77 -0.61 -14.94 -11.10
C GLY A 77 -1.50 -16.15 -11.31
N GLU A 78 -1.08 -17.12 -12.13
CA GLU A 78 -1.77 -18.40 -12.29
C GLU A 78 -1.77 -19.19 -10.97
N ALA A 79 -0.62 -19.23 -10.28
CA ALA A 79 -0.50 -19.85 -8.96
C ALA A 79 -1.37 -19.11 -7.92
N LEU A 80 -1.33 -17.78 -7.89
CA LEU A 80 -2.16 -16.96 -7.00
C LEU A 80 -3.65 -17.15 -7.25
N TYR A 81 -4.07 -17.25 -8.52
CA TYR A 81 -5.47 -17.50 -8.86
C TYR A 81 -5.93 -18.88 -8.36
N CYS A 82 -5.10 -19.91 -8.53
CA CYS A 82 -5.37 -21.23 -7.97
C CYS A 82 -5.48 -21.18 -6.44
N ASP A 83 -4.57 -20.48 -5.77
CA ASP A 83 -4.53 -20.42 -4.31
C ASP A 83 -5.69 -19.59 -3.73
N MET A 84 -6.13 -18.53 -4.42
CA MET A 84 -7.37 -17.80 -4.10
C MET A 84 -8.60 -18.72 -4.16
N LYS A 85 -8.67 -19.60 -5.16
CA LYS A 85 -9.80 -20.53 -5.34
C LYS A 85 -9.78 -21.71 -4.35
N ALA A 86 -8.59 -22.14 -3.93
CA ALA A 86 -8.43 -23.28 -3.02
C ALA A 86 -9.05 -23.02 -1.64
N SER A 87 -9.54 -24.09 -1.01
CA SER A 87 -9.94 -24.05 0.40
C SER A 87 -8.72 -23.97 1.30
N GLN A 88 -8.93 -23.53 2.55
CA GLN A 88 -7.83 -23.44 3.50
C GLN A 88 -7.16 -24.79 3.76
N ALA A 89 -7.96 -25.85 3.90
CA ALA A 89 -7.45 -27.21 4.10
C ALA A 89 -6.61 -27.69 2.89
N ALA A 90 -6.99 -27.32 1.66
CA ALA A 90 -6.23 -27.68 0.47
C ALA A 90 -4.88 -26.94 0.41
N LEU A 91 -4.85 -25.66 0.79
CA LEU A 91 -3.60 -24.90 0.88
C LEU A 91 -2.67 -25.42 1.97
N GLU A 92 -3.23 -25.79 3.12
CA GLU A 92 -2.45 -26.35 4.22
C GLU A 92 -1.87 -27.72 3.85
N ALA A 93 -2.64 -28.57 3.17
CA ALA A 93 -2.13 -29.83 2.63
C ALA A 93 -1.03 -29.62 1.56
N LYS A 94 -1.17 -28.59 0.71
CA LYS A 94 -0.18 -28.24 -0.32
C LYS A 94 1.12 -27.69 0.29
N ASN A 95 1.02 -26.82 1.29
CA ASN A 95 2.14 -26.02 1.79
C ASN A 95 2.75 -26.56 3.09
N GLY A 96 2.12 -27.56 3.72
CA GLY A 96 2.51 -28.06 5.04
C GLY A 96 2.21 -27.10 6.19
N LYS A 97 1.60 -25.94 5.90
CA LYS A 97 1.20 -24.93 6.87
C LYS A 97 0.01 -24.13 6.36
N SER A 98 -0.75 -23.58 7.30
CA SER A 98 -1.82 -22.63 7.00
C SER A 98 -1.33 -21.47 6.12
N ALA A 99 -2.09 -21.16 5.08
CA ALA A 99 -1.96 -19.92 4.32
C ALA A 99 -2.63 -18.72 5.00
N GLU A 100 -3.39 -18.91 6.09
CA GLU A 100 -3.96 -17.77 6.83
C GLU A 100 -2.84 -16.98 7.50
N SER A 101 -3.00 -15.66 7.54
CA SER A 101 -2.15 -14.82 8.38
C SER A 101 -2.24 -15.26 9.85
N PRO A 102 -1.16 -15.10 10.63
CA PRO A 102 -1.18 -15.29 12.07
C PRO A 102 -2.30 -14.49 12.74
N SER A 103 -2.80 -14.95 13.88
CA SER A 103 -3.95 -14.35 14.58
C SER A 103 -3.79 -12.85 14.85
N TYR A 104 -2.58 -12.39 15.17
CA TYR A 104 -2.25 -10.99 15.43
C TYR A 104 -2.29 -10.09 14.18
N LEU A 105 -2.32 -10.67 12.97
CA LEU A 105 -2.58 -9.96 11.71
C LEU A 105 -3.99 -10.19 11.16
N GLN A 106 -4.81 -11.03 11.83
CA GLN A 106 -6.18 -11.27 11.41
C GLN A 106 -7.13 -10.16 11.83
N ARG A 107 -6.76 -9.31 12.80
CA ARG A 107 -7.56 -8.20 13.34
C ARG A 107 -6.71 -6.95 13.47
N HIS A 108 -7.34 -5.80 13.45
CA HIS A 108 -6.71 -4.57 13.91
C HIS A 108 -6.39 -4.62 15.42
N GLY A 109 -5.37 -3.87 15.83
CA GLY A 109 -4.92 -3.75 17.21
C GLY A 109 -3.39 -3.73 17.33
N LEU A 110 -2.68 -4.57 16.58
CA LEU A 110 -1.21 -4.63 16.65
C LEU A 110 -0.54 -3.31 16.22
N GLU A 111 -1.14 -2.60 15.27
CA GLU A 111 -0.63 -1.30 14.81
C GLU A 111 -0.54 -0.27 15.94
N ASP A 112 -1.35 -0.41 16.99
CA ASP A 112 -1.38 0.53 18.12
C ASP A 112 -0.15 0.36 19.05
N TYR A 113 0.62 -0.71 18.86
CA TYR A 113 1.80 -1.05 19.67
C TYR A 113 3.10 -1.02 18.88
N GLU A 114 3.05 -1.27 17.57
CA GLU A 114 4.26 -1.43 16.75
C GLU A 114 4.65 -0.15 15.96
N GLY A 115 4.51 1.00 16.61
CA GLY A 115 5.07 2.26 16.11
C GLY A 115 4.38 2.84 14.86
N TRP A 116 3.10 2.53 14.65
CA TRP A 116 2.31 3.08 13.53
C TRP A 116 1.55 4.34 13.95
N ASP A 117 1.87 5.47 13.32
CA ASP A 117 1.09 6.70 13.40
C ASP A 117 -0.09 6.64 12.42
N LYS A 118 -1.31 6.83 12.95
CA LYS A 118 -2.58 6.74 12.21
C LYS A 118 -3.20 8.11 11.88
N ARG A 119 -2.54 9.21 12.27
CA ARG A 119 -3.06 10.59 12.16
C ARG A 119 -2.50 11.35 10.97
N ALA A 120 -1.55 10.78 10.24
CA ALA A 120 -0.95 11.43 9.09
C ALA A 120 -1.98 11.65 7.97
N ASN A 121 -1.98 12.85 7.37
CA ASN A 121 -2.68 13.27 6.14
C ASN A 121 -3.82 12.34 5.67
N GLN A 122 -5.04 12.60 6.13
CA GLN A 122 -6.23 11.78 5.80
C GLN A 122 -6.81 12.05 4.40
N ASN A 123 -6.29 13.06 3.68
CA ASN A 123 -6.80 13.35 2.35
C ASN A 123 -6.15 12.41 1.33
N PRO A 124 -6.93 11.63 0.58
CA PRO A 124 -6.39 10.74 -0.43
C PRO A 124 -5.73 11.52 -1.58
N THR A 125 -4.60 11.03 -2.05
CA THR A 125 -3.85 11.63 -3.17
C THR A 125 -4.59 11.47 -4.50
N PHE A 126 -5.48 10.48 -4.62
CA PHE A 126 -6.30 10.30 -5.81
C PHE A 126 -7.33 11.44 -5.99
N GLY A 127 -7.75 12.13 -4.92
CA GLY A 127 -8.73 13.23 -5.00
C GLY A 127 -10.02 12.81 -5.72
N ASP A 128 -10.46 13.57 -6.72
CA ASP A 128 -11.70 13.29 -7.46
C ASP A 128 -11.53 12.28 -8.61
N ARG A 129 -10.31 11.76 -8.84
CA ARG A 129 -9.97 10.92 -10.01
C ARG A 129 -10.75 9.60 -10.09
N LEU A 130 -11.30 9.13 -8.96
CA LEU A 130 -12.06 7.89 -8.89
C LEU A 130 -13.58 8.09 -8.91
N ASN A 131 -14.10 9.32 -8.91
CA ASN A 131 -15.53 9.59 -8.74
C ASN A 131 -16.41 8.87 -9.78
N GLU A 132 -16.01 8.88 -11.06
CA GLU A 132 -16.76 8.18 -12.11
C GLU A 132 -16.72 6.65 -11.95
N ALA A 133 -15.58 6.11 -11.51
CA ALA A 133 -15.42 4.67 -11.27
C ALA A 133 -16.24 4.20 -10.07
N LEU A 134 -16.17 4.94 -8.95
CA LEU A 134 -16.96 4.68 -7.74
C LEU A 134 -18.45 4.71 -8.04
N LYS A 135 -18.91 5.76 -8.74
CA LYS A 135 -20.30 5.83 -9.23
C LYS A 135 -20.66 4.64 -10.11
N GLY A 136 -19.75 4.22 -10.99
CA GLY A 136 -19.93 3.09 -11.89
C GLY A 136 -20.11 1.73 -11.20
N ILE A 137 -19.54 1.55 -10.02
CA ILE A 137 -19.73 0.36 -9.17
C ILE A 137 -20.76 0.56 -8.06
N GLY A 138 -21.45 1.71 -8.03
CA GLY A 138 -22.45 2.03 -7.01
C GLY A 138 -21.88 2.39 -5.64
N ALA A 139 -20.60 2.74 -5.55
CA ALA A 139 -19.96 3.18 -4.32
C ALA A 139 -20.16 4.70 -4.11
N PRO A 140 -20.32 5.17 -2.85
CA PRO A 140 -20.27 6.58 -2.53
C PRO A 140 -18.87 7.17 -2.73
N ILE A 141 -18.80 8.49 -2.88
CA ILE A 141 -17.54 9.25 -2.90
C ILE A 141 -17.09 9.69 -1.50
N ASN A 142 -17.99 9.63 -0.51
CA ASN A 142 -17.62 9.82 0.90
C ASN A 142 -17.07 8.50 1.43
N LEU A 143 -15.78 8.49 1.75
CA LEU A 143 -15.02 7.30 2.06
C LEU A 143 -14.41 7.43 3.46
N TYR A 144 -14.12 6.29 4.08
CA TYR A 144 -13.27 6.26 5.26
C TYR A 144 -11.82 6.28 4.80
N HIS A 145 -10.99 7.12 5.40
CA HIS A 145 -9.58 7.27 5.01
C HIS A 145 -8.68 6.86 6.17
N TYR A 146 -7.75 5.95 5.90
CA TYR A 146 -6.69 5.59 6.84
C TYR A 146 -5.32 5.76 6.18
N ASN A 147 -4.39 6.34 6.92
CA ASN A 147 -3.01 6.48 6.51
C ASN A 147 -2.14 6.10 7.71
N TRP A 148 -1.40 5.01 7.55
CA TRP A 148 -0.52 4.48 8.58
C TRP A 148 0.92 4.72 8.17
N VAL A 149 1.68 5.39 9.02
CA VAL A 149 3.11 5.62 8.80
C VAL A 149 3.88 5.03 9.97
N ASN A 150 4.84 4.14 9.68
CA ASN A 150 5.67 3.56 10.72
C ASN A 150 6.80 4.53 11.10
N LEU A 151 6.65 5.17 12.25
CA LEU A 151 7.61 6.13 12.80
C LEU A 151 8.50 5.51 13.89
N GLY A 152 8.34 4.21 14.16
CA GLY A 152 9.00 3.50 15.24
C GLY A 152 8.44 3.91 16.61
N GLY A 153 9.22 3.67 17.67
CA GLY A 153 8.86 4.14 19.02
C GLY A 153 7.75 3.34 19.71
N GLY A 154 7.63 2.05 19.37
CA GLY A 154 6.78 1.07 20.04
C GLY A 154 7.56 -0.19 20.40
N ASP A 155 6.84 -1.19 20.93
CA ASP A 155 7.43 -2.45 21.41
C ASP A 155 7.08 -3.59 20.46
N TRP A 156 8.11 -4.27 19.98
CA TRP A 156 8.01 -5.51 19.23
C TRP A 156 8.08 -6.68 20.21
N TYR A 157 7.09 -7.57 20.17
CA TYR A 157 7.05 -8.78 20.98
C TYR A 157 7.24 -10.01 20.11
N SER A 158 8.10 -10.94 20.52
CA SER A 158 8.30 -12.22 19.80
C SER A 158 7.02 -13.06 19.67
N ASP A 159 6.11 -12.97 20.64
CA ASP A 159 4.75 -13.51 20.58
C ASP A 159 3.70 -12.39 20.71
N PRO A 160 3.38 -11.71 19.61
CA PRO A 160 2.41 -10.61 19.64
C PRO A 160 0.97 -11.11 19.84
N ALA A 161 0.67 -12.41 19.58
CA ALA A 161 -0.66 -12.95 19.85
C ALA A 161 -0.91 -13.03 21.36
N GLY A 162 0.03 -13.62 22.10
CA GLY A 162 -0.05 -13.69 23.56
C GLY A 162 -0.06 -12.31 24.21
N PHE A 163 0.64 -11.33 23.63
CA PHE A 163 0.60 -9.96 24.10
C PHE A 163 -0.81 -9.35 23.96
N LEU A 164 -1.41 -9.48 22.77
CA LEU A 164 -2.72 -8.89 22.47
C LEU A 164 -3.87 -9.53 23.27
N ASP A 165 -3.78 -10.81 23.63
CA ASP A 165 -4.78 -11.50 24.45
C ASP A 165 -4.46 -11.51 25.96
N GLY A 166 -3.30 -10.98 26.35
CA GLY A 166 -2.84 -10.89 27.74
C GLY A 166 -2.34 -12.20 28.34
N SER A 167 -2.13 -13.25 27.53
CA SER A 167 -1.57 -14.53 27.98
C SER A 167 -0.04 -14.57 28.02
N LEU A 168 0.64 -13.59 27.42
CA LEU A 168 2.09 -13.50 27.41
C LEU A 168 2.67 -13.20 28.79
N ASN A 169 3.63 -14.02 29.23
CA ASN A 169 4.44 -13.73 30.40
C ASN A 169 5.50 -12.67 30.06
N LEU A 170 5.27 -11.43 30.47
CA LEU A 170 6.14 -10.29 30.16
C LEU A 170 7.56 -10.42 30.76
N ASP A 171 7.73 -11.19 31.83
CA ASP A 171 9.04 -11.41 32.45
C ASP A 171 9.97 -12.32 31.61
N GLU A 172 9.38 -13.12 30.69
CA GLU A 172 10.08 -14.07 29.83
C GLU A 172 10.01 -13.68 28.35
N ALA A 173 9.25 -12.63 28.01
CA ALA A 173 9.05 -12.19 26.64
C ALA A 173 10.31 -11.52 26.08
N GLU A 174 10.71 -11.92 24.87
CA GLU A 174 11.65 -11.10 24.09
C GLU A 174 10.90 -9.86 23.59
N VAL A 175 11.39 -8.69 24.01
CA VAL A 175 10.89 -7.38 23.62
C VAL A 175 12.02 -6.57 22.99
N LYS A 176 11.74 -5.96 21.83
CA LYS A 176 12.66 -5.06 21.13
C LYS A 176 11.98 -3.74 20.82
N ALA A 177 12.76 -2.68 20.66
CA ALA A 177 12.21 -1.44 20.14
C ALA A 177 11.86 -1.60 18.65
N VAL A 178 10.72 -1.07 18.22
CA VAL A 178 10.39 -1.03 16.79
C VAL A 178 11.20 0.06 16.10
N ALA A 179 11.99 -0.35 15.10
CA ALA A 179 12.75 0.57 14.26
C ALA A 179 11.83 1.49 13.46
N ALA A 180 12.22 2.75 13.30
CA ALA A 180 11.51 3.68 12.44
C ALA A 180 11.82 3.39 10.97
N THR A 181 10.85 2.88 10.22
CA THR A 181 11.08 2.45 8.83
C THR A 181 10.63 3.49 7.81
N GLY A 182 9.69 4.38 8.17
CA GLY A 182 9.07 5.30 7.22
C GLY A 182 8.10 4.62 6.24
N ALA A 183 7.80 3.33 6.43
CA ALA A 183 6.79 2.62 5.68
C ALA A 183 5.45 3.34 5.76
N ASN A 184 4.68 3.30 4.68
CA ASN A 184 3.43 4.05 4.56
C ASN A 184 2.35 3.19 3.92
N PHE A 185 1.18 3.12 4.55
CA PHE A 185 -0.01 2.48 4.01
C PHE A 185 -1.21 3.41 4.06
N ALA A 186 -1.39 4.22 3.01
CA ALA A 186 -2.61 5.00 2.77
C ALA A 186 -3.63 4.23 1.94
N SER A 187 -4.84 4.10 2.50
CA SER A 187 -5.98 3.44 1.86
C SER A 187 -7.29 4.17 2.18
N SER A 188 -8.29 3.99 1.32
CA SER A 188 -9.65 4.48 1.53
C SER A 188 -10.67 3.37 1.36
N PHE A 189 -11.80 3.48 2.05
CA PHE A 189 -12.76 2.38 2.18
C PHE A 189 -14.19 2.85 1.98
N SER A 190 -14.98 1.95 1.40
CA SER A 190 -16.44 2.06 1.37
C SER A 190 -17.05 0.76 1.84
N LEU A 191 -17.85 0.81 2.91
CA LEU A 191 -18.50 -0.39 3.46
C LEU A 191 -19.59 -0.94 2.54
N ASN A 192 -20.27 -0.09 1.77
CA ASN A 192 -21.29 -0.49 0.81
C ASN A 192 -20.97 0.18 -0.54
N PRO A 193 -20.59 -0.60 -1.59
CA PRO A 193 -20.79 -2.04 -1.72
C PRO A 193 -19.71 -2.95 -1.10
N GLY A 194 -18.65 -2.39 -0.51
CA GLY A 194 -17.46 -3.13 -0.07
C GLY A 194 -16.29 -2.87 -1.02
N VAL A 195 -15.57 -1.78 -0.77
CA VAL A 195 -14.48 -1.28 -1.62
C VAL A 195 -13.28 -0.95 -0.75
N ILE A 196 -12.12 -1.47 -1.15
CA ILE A 196 -10.81 -1.02 -0.68
C ILE A 196 -10.15 -0.23 -1.82
N ILE A 197 -9.56 0.91 -1.51
CA ILE A 197 -8.79 1.74 -2.45
C ILE A 197 -7.40 1.90 -1.88
N ALA A 198 -6.42 1.27 -2.51
CA ALA A 198 -5.01 1.46 -2.23
C ALA A 198 -4.53 2.72 -2.94
N ASP A 199 -4.00 3.69 -2.17
CA ASP A 199 -3.65 5.01 -2.69
C ASP A 199 -2.12 5.19 -2.79
N HIS A 200 -1.47 5.40 -1.64
CA HIS A 200 -0.02 5.53 -1.56
C HIS A 200 0.53 4.51 -0.59
N ASN A 201 1.30 3.54 -1.09
CA ASN A 201 1.77 2.42 -0.28
C ASN A 201 3.26 2.13 -0.53
N VAL A 202 4.01 2.04 0.56
CA VAL A 202 5.44 1.72 0.60
C VAL A 202 5.65 0.66 1.69
N GLY A 203 6.13 -0.52 1.29
CA GLY A 203 6.34 -1.66 2.19
C GLY A 203 7.52 -1.47 3.13
N VAL A 204 7.51 -2.21 4.25
CA VAL A 204 8.45 -2.03 5.35
C VAL A 204 9.90 -2.28 4.96
N LYS A 205 10.17 -3.41 4.29
CA LYS A 205 11.54 -3.75 3.88
C LYS A 205 12.14 -2.72 2.93
N TYR A 206 11.35 -2.25 1.96
CA TYR A 206 11.79 -1.23 1.02
C TYR A 206 12.08 0.09 1.76
N ALA A 207 11.16 0.56 2.60
CA ALA A 207 11.33 1.80 3.34
C ALA A 207 12.54 1.74 4.31
N ALA A 208 12.72 0.63 5.00
CA ALA A 208 13.87 0.38 5.87
C ALA A 208 15.20 0.36 5.08
N GLY A 209 15.23 -0.21 3.88
CA GLY A 209 16.43 -0.27 3.05
C GLY A 209 16.89 1.09 2.50
N GLU A 210 15.98 2.05 2.40
CA GLU A 210 16.29 3.45 2.05
C GLU A 210 16.70 4.28 3.27
N GLY A 211 16.49 3.74 4.48
CA GLY A 211 16.80 4.37 5.77
C GLY A 211 18.21 4.08 6.28
N PRO A 212 18.56 4.57 7.49
CA PRO A 212 19.79 4.18 8.16
C PRO A 212 19.78 2.67 8.49
N PRO A 213 20.95 2.02 8.59
CA PRO A 213 21.04 0.63 9.03
C PRO A 213 20.33 0.40 10.37
N ILE A 214 19.60 -0.71 10.44
CA ILE A 214 18.85 -1.13 11.63
C ILE A 214 19.74 -2.03 12.47
N ASP A 215 19.80 -1.77 13.78
CA ASP A 215 20.48 -2.65 14.73
C ASP A 215 19.55 -3.80 15.14
N GLU A 216 19.73 -4.97 14.52
CA GLU A 216 18.88 -6.14 14.72
C GLU A 216 19.01 -6.77 16.13
N GLU A 217 20.04 -6.41 16.90
CA GLU A 217 20.21 -6.86 18.28
C GLU A 217 19.21 -6.17 19.21
N THR A 218 19.06 -4.85 19.07
CA THR A 218 18.24 -4.01 19.97
C THR A 218 16.90 -3.59 19.38
N THR A 219 16.74 -3.70 18.06
CA THR A 219 15.54 -3.28 17.34
C THR A 219 15.01 -4.36 16.40
N ALA A 220 13.72 -4.25 16.09
CA ALA A 220 13.04 -5.13 15.15
C ALA A 220 12.18 -4.33 14.17
N LEU A 221 11.93 -4.91 13.01
CA LEU A 221 10.88 -4.45 12.11
C LEU A 221 9.52 -4.90 12.65
N THR A 222 8.52 -4.03 12.56
CA THR A 222 7.09 -4.33 12.80
C THR A 222 6.64 -5.62 12.11
N HIS A 223 5.75 -6.40 12.73
CA HIS A 223 5.17 -7.60 12.11
C HIS A 223 4.28 -7.28 10.91
N ILE A 224 3.68 -6.08 10.87
CA ILE A 224 2.96 -5.58 9.70
C ILE A 224 4.02 -5.20 8.66
N GLN A 225 4.17 -5.97 7.59
CA GLN A 225 5.32 -5.84 6.68
C GLN A 225 4.94 -5.29 5.30
N GLN A 226 3.81 -5.75 4.78
CA GLN A 226 3.37 -5.52 3.40
C GLN A 226 1.97 -4.91 3.36
N TRP A 227 1.59 -4.41 2.19
CA TRP A 227 0.29 -3.75 2.01
C TRP A 227 -0.88 -4.68 2.33
N SER A 228 -0.81 -5.98 1.99
CA SER A 228 -1.90 -6.93 2.28
C SER A 228 -2.16 -7.11 3.77
N ASP A 229 -1.11 -7.07 4.61
CA ASP A 229 -1.26 -7.16 6.08
C ASP A 229 -1.96 -5.90 6.60
N ALA A 230 -1.40 -4.73 6.25
CA ALA A 230 -1.88 -3.45 6.75
C ALA A 230 -3.30 -3.14 6.27
N VAL A 231 -3.59 -3.36 4.97
CA VAL A 231 -4.90 -3.04 4.42
C VAL A 231 -6.00 -3.96 4.93
N TRP A 232 -5.68 -5.23 5.23
CA TRP A 232 -6.63 -6.12 5.88
C TRP A 232 -6.99 -5.59 7.27
N MET A 233 -5.99 -5.21 8.07
CA MET A 233 -6.23 -4.65 9.40
C MET A 233 -7.00 -3.33 9.33
N GLN A 234 -6.69 -2.45 8.37
CA GLN A 234 -7.46 -1.24 8.12
C GLN A 234 -8.92 -1.54 7.71
N TRP A 235 -9.16 -2.56 6.87
CA TRP A 235 -10.49 -3.00 6.46
C TRP A 235 -11.29 -3.58 7.64
N ASP A 236 -10.65 -4.43 8.45
CA ASP A 236 -11.25 -4.97 9.67
C ASP A 236 -11.61 -3.87 10.67
N ARG A 237 -10.73 -2.86 10.82
CA ARG A 237 -10.95 -1.72 11.69
C ARG A 237 -12.16 -0.91 11.26
N VAL A 238 -12.23 -0.52 9.98
CA VAL A 238 -13.37 0.28 9.49
C VAL A 238 -14.69 -0.48 9.60
N CYS A 239 -14.70 -1.79 9.31
CA CYS A 239 -15.89 -2.61 9.48
C CYS A 239 -16.32 -2.68 10.95
N SER A 240 -15.37 -2.92 11.85
CA SER A 240 -15.64 -3.04 13.28
C SER A 240 -16.11 -1.73 13.91
N GLU A 241 -15.44 -0.61 13.59
CA GLU A 241 -15.72 0.71 14.19
C GLU A 241 -16.97 1.39 13.58
N SER A 242 -17.32 1.06 12.32
CA SER A 242 -18.41 1.73 11.58
C SER A 242 -19.59 0.82 11.20
N GLY A 243 -19.65 -0.41 11.75
CA GLY A 243 -20.78 -1.33 11.58
C GLY A 243 -20.88 -1.98 10.20
N GLY A 244 -19.75 -2.24 9.56
CA GLY A 244 -19.66 -3.02 8.32
C GLY A 244 -19.35 -4.49 8.57
N ASP A 245 -19.47 -5.30 7.51
CA ASP A 245 -19.05 -6.71 7.51
C ASP A 245 -17.80 -6.88 6.65
N VAL A 246 -16.78 -7.55 7.19
CA VAL A 246 -15.55 -7.83 6.45
C VAL A 246 -15.80 -8.74 5.23
N GLU A 247 -16.87 -9.54 5.27
CA GLU A 247 -17.27 -10.45 4.19
C GLU A 247 -17.90 -9.73 2.99
N ASP A 248 -18.35 -8.47 3.16
CA ASP A 248 -19.00 -7.69 2.11
C ASP A 248 -18.04 -7.15 1.04
N LEU A 249 -16.74 -7.41 1.17
CA LEU A 249 -15.72 -6.94 0.23
C LEU A 249 -15.97 -7.44 -1.20
N LYS A 250 -16.16 -6.51 -2.14
CA LYS A 250 -16.42 -6.79 -3.57
C LYS A 250 -15.37 -6.21 -4.51
N TYR A 251 -14.66 -5.18 -4.10
CA TYR A 251 -13.77 -4.44 -4.98
C TYR A 251 -12.46 -4.03 -4.29
N ILE A 252 -11.37 -4.11 -5.04
CA ILE A 252 -10.09 -3.49 -4.68
C ILE A 252 -9.68 -2.58 -5.83
N ILE A 253 -9.38 -1.32 -5.54
CA ILE A 253 -8.82 -0.37 -6.48
C ILE A 253 -7.35 -0.13 -6.13
N ARG A 254 -6.45 -0.29 -7.09
CA ARG A 254 -5.07 0.23 -7.00
C ARG A 254 -5.04 1.56 -7.72
N ALA A 255 -4.98 2.65 -6.97
CA ALA A 255 -5.02 4.00 -7.51
C ALA A 255 -3.63 4.47 -7.95
N GLN A 256 -3.59 5.26 -9.02
CA GLN A 256 -2.43 6.03 -9.49
C GLN A 256 -1.13 5.22 -9.51
N ILE A 257 -1.13 4.09 -10.20
CA ILE A 257 0.01 3.18 -10.20
C ILE A 257 1.22 3.87 -10.84
N VAL A 258 2.28 4.01 -10.05
CA VAL A 258 3.60 4.50 -10.49
C VAL A 258 4.67 3.40 -10.48
N ASN A 259 4.32 2.18 -10.05
CA ASN A 259 5.25 1.06 -10.04
C ASN A 259 5.57 0.62 -11.48
N HIS A 260 6.82 0.77 -11.91
CA HIS A 260 7.25 0.47 -13.28
C HIS A 260 7.07 -1.00 -13.66
N ALA A 261 7.32 -1.93 -12.72
CA ALA A 261 7.16 -3.35 -12.99
C ALA A 261 5.70 -3.69 -13.26
N THR A 262 4.78 -3.16 -12.43
CA THR A 262 3.34 -3.29 -12.66
C THR A 262 2.91 -2.65 -13.98
N LEU A 263 3.31 -1.41 -14.27
CA LEU A 263 2.93 -0.72 -15.50
C LEU A 263 3.42 -1.45 -16.76
N LYS A 264 4.67 -1.96 -16.75
CA LYS A 264 5.22 -2.80 -17.83
C LYS A 264 4.33 -4.01 -18.11
N ILE A 265 3.93 -4.73 -17.06
CA ILE A 265 3.08 -5.92 -17.15
C ILE A 265 1.68 -5.56 -17.65
N VAL A 266 1.08 -4.48 -17.13
CA VAL A 266 -0.24 -3.98 -17.55
C VAL A 266 -0.21 -3.57 -19.02
N PHE A 267 0.81 -2.85 -19.48
CA PHE A 267 0.95 -2.47 -20.87
C PHE A 267 1.14 -3.68 -21.78
N GLN A 268 1.95 -4.66 -21.38
CA GLN A 268 2.08 -5.91 -22.13
C GLN A 268 0.75 -6.68 -22.22
N ALA A 269 -0.02 -6.74 -21.13
CA ALA A 269 -1.34 -7.35 -21.12
C ALA A 269 -2.30 -6.63 -22.10
N ILE A 270 -2.29 -5.30 -22.11
CA ILE A 270 -3.09 -4.49 -23.06
C ILE A 270 -2.67 -4.77 -24.50
N LEU A 271 -1.36 -4.82 -24.79
CA LEU A 271 -0.83 -5.11 -26.12
C LEU A 271 -1.26 -6.50 -26.61
N ASN A 272 -1.07 -7.53 -25.79
CA ASN A 272 -1.45 -8.92 -26.09
C ASN A 272 -2.96 -9.05 -26.40
N LYS A 273 -3.79 -8.44 -25.55
CA LYS A 273 -5.25 -8.45 -25.74
C LYS A 273 -5.65 -7.82 -27.06
N TYR A 274 -5.09 -6.66 -27.41
CA TYR A 274 -5.50 -5.94 -28.61
C TYR A 274 -4.89 -6.46 -29.91
N GLU A 275 -3.72 -7.09 -29.85
CA GLU A 275 -3.19 -7.85 -30.97
C GLU A 275 -4.15 -8.97 -31.37
N ARG A 276 -4.66 -9.71 -30.38
CA ARG A 276 -5.68 -10.74 -30.57
C ARG A 276 -7.03 -10.19 -31.04
N ASP A 277 -7.46 -9.03 -30.51
CA ASP A 277 -8.78 -8.46 -30.81
C ASP A 277 -8.79 -7.56 -32.08
N HIS A 278 -7.64 -7.33 -32.73
CA HIS A 278 -7.46 -6.43 -33.88
C HIS A 278 -8.01 -5.00 -33.67
N LYS A 279 -7.91 -4.46 -32.45
CA LYS A 279 -8.41 -3.12 -32.08
C LYS A 279 -7.26 -2.15 -31.79
N LYS A 280 -7.59 -0.84 -31.77
CA LYS A 280 -6.66 0.20 -31.32
C LYS A 280 -6.33 0.03 -29.84
N LYS A 281 -5.04 0.15 -29.52
CA LYS A 281 -4.43 -0.04 -28.20
C LYS A 281 -4.66 1.17 -27.27
N SER A 282 -5.91 1.55 -27.07
CA SER A 282 -6.28 2.80 -26.39
C SER A 282 -6.65 2.55 -24.93
N LEU A 283 -5.96 3.20 -24.01
CA LEU A 283 -6.30 3.27 -22.59
C LEU A 283 -7.00 4.60 -22.29
N GLY A 284 -8.28 4.53 -21.92
CA GLY A 284 -9.13 5.70 -21.73
C GLY A 284 -9.74 5.81 -20.34
N PRO A 285 -10.64 6.81 -20.15
CA PRO A 285 -11.28 7.04 -18.87
C PRO A 285 -12.28 5.93 -18.55
N TRP A 286 -12.89 5.97 -17.37
CA TRP A 286 -13.85 4.95 -16.89
C TRP A 286 -14.86 4.44 -17.94
N LYS A 287 -15.45 5.33 -18.75
CA LYS A 287 -16.42 4.97 -19.80
C LYS A 287 -15.80 4.19 -20.99
N LYS A 288 -14.48 4.24 -21.14
CA LYS A 288 -13.67 3.56 -22.17
C LYS A 288 -12.62 2.63 -21.56
N ARG A 289 -12.81 2.21 -20.31
CA ARG A 289 -11.90 1.30 -19.61
C ARG A 289 -11.74 -0.02 -20.35
N ILE A 290 -10.59 -0.66 -20.17
CA ILE A 290 -10.29 -1.98 -20.70
C ILE A 290 -10.76 -3.00 -19.67
N VAL A 291 -11.53 -4.00 -20.11
CA VAL A 291 -11.97 -5.10 -19.26
C VAL A 291 -11.17 -6.35 -19.62
N VAL A 292 -10.50 -6.92 -18.62
CA VAL A 292 -9.75 -8.18 -18.70
C VAL A 292 -10.39 -9.15 -17.72
N SER A 293 -10.76 -10.35 -18.16
CA SER A 293 -11.49 -11.32 -17.33
C SER A 293 -10.95 -12.73 -17.47
N HIS A 294 -11.12 -13.55 -16.43
CA HIS A 294 -10.68 -14.95 -16.44
C HIS A 294 -11.24 -15.73 -17.64
N GLN A 295 -12.51 -15.48 -17.98
CA GLN A 295 -13.19 -16.18 -19.06
C GLN A 295 -12.69 -15.81 -20.47
N LYS A 296 -12.28 -14.55 -20.70
CA LYS A 296 -11.94 -14.03 -22.04
C LYS A 296 -10.46 -13.77 -22.25
N ASP A 297 -9.75 -13.44 -21.18
CA ASP A 297 -8.39 -12.93 -21.17
C ASP A 297 -7.60 -13.53 -19.98
N PRO A 298 -7.60 -14.88 -19.79
CA PRO A 298 -7.03 -15.49 -18.59
C PRO A 298 -5.55 -15.18 -18.40
N LYS A 299 -4.76 -15.20 -19.49
CA LYS A 299 -3.32 -14.93 -19.42
C LYS A 299 -3.05 -13.49 -19.00
N GLU A 300 -3.76 -12.54 -19.59
CA GLU A 300 -3.65 -11.13 -19.25
C GLU A 300 -4.10 -10.85 -17.82
N LEU A 301 -5.18 -11.50 -17.36
CA LEU A 301 -5.63 -11.40 -15.97
C LEU A 301 -4.55 -11.91 -15.02
N TYR A 302 -4.01 -13.11 -15.28
CA TYR A 302 -2.99 -13.72 -14.43
C TYR A 302 -1.71 -12.90 -14.41
N ALA A 303 -1.23 -12.40 -15.55
CA ALA A 303 -0.07 -11.52 -15.55
C ALA A 303 -0.29 -10.29 -14.67
N ILE A 304 -1.46 -9.64 -14.76
CA ILE A 304 -1.79 -8.49 -13.89
C ILE A 304 -1.85 -8.93 -12.41
N LEU A 305 -2.46 -10.08 -12.10
CA LEU A 305 -2.51 -10.61 -10.74
C LEU A 305 -1.12 -10.94 -10.16
N GLY A 306 -0.17 -11.36 -11.00
CA GLY A 306 1.21 -11.62 -10.57
C GLY A 306 2.11 -10.39 -10.54
N SER A 307 1.63 -9.21 -10.97
CA SER A 307 2.36 -7.96 -10.80
C SER A 307 2.42 -7.55 -9.31
N PRO A 308 3.39 -6.72 -8.87
CA PRO A 308 3.46 -6.27 -7.48
C PRO A 308 2.14 -5.67 -6.94
N ASN A 309 1.44 -4.84 -7.73
CA ASN A 309 0.16 -4.26 -7.29
C ASN A 309 -1.01 -5.26 -7.33
N GLY A 310 -0.91 -6.32 -8.14
CA GLY A 310 -1.91 -7.38 -8.21
C GLY A 310 -1.72 -8.45 -7.14
N SER A 311 -0.47 -8.81 -6.82
CA SER A 311 -0.18 -9.89 -5.87
C SER A 311 -0.62 -9.53 -4.47
N GLY A 312 -0.42 -8.28 -4.04
CA GLY A 312 -0.95 -7.81 -2.75
C GLY A 312 -2.45 -8.02 -2.62
N ALA A 313 -3.24 -7.78 -3.69
CA ALA A 313 -4.68 -8.00 -3.67
C ALA A 313 -5.02 -9.49 -3.55
N ALA A 314 -4.29 -10.36 -4.24
CA ALA A 314 -4.46 -11.80 -4.14
C ALA A 314 -4.06 -12.34 -2.77
N PHE A 315 -2.92 -11.91 -2.21
CA PHE A 315 -2.44 -12.32 -0.90
C PHE A 315 -3.45 -11.98 0.19
N MET A 316 -4.01 -10.77 0.19
CA MET A 316 -5.06 -10.40 1.13
C MET A 316 -6.25 -11.39 1.09
N LEU A 317 -6.68 -11.83 -0.10
CA LEU A 317 -7.78 -12.82 -0.19
C LEU A 317 -7.35 -14.23 0.23
N ILE A 318 -6.10 -14.61 -0.02
CA ILE A 318 -5.55 -15.90 0.35
C ILE A 318 -5.36 -16.01 1.86
N ASN A 319 -4.86 -14.94 2.50
CA ASN A 319 -4.44 -14.95 3.89
C ASN A 319 -5.57 -14.73 4.90
N HIS A 320 -6.78 -14.41 4.44
CA HIS A 320 -7.92 -14.07 5.30
C HIS A 320 -9.21 -14.82 4.94
N LYS A 321 -9.11 -15.99 4.30
CA LYS A 321 -10.27 -16.76 3.77
C LYS A 321 -11.32 -17.03 4.82
N LYS A 322 -10.93 -17.48 6.02
CA LYS A 322 -11.87 -17.79 7.12
C LYS A 322 -12.69 -16.56 7.49
N ARG A 323 -12.06 -15.39 7.57
CA ARG A 323 -12.72 -14.13 7.92
C ARG A 323 -13.50 -13.51 6.77
N LEU A 324 -13.17 -13.84 5.54
CA LEU A 324 -13.91 -13.47 4.33
C LEU A 324 -15.14 -14.36 4.06
N GLY A 325 -15.48 -15.27 4.97
CA GLY A 325 -16.58 -16.24 4.79
C GLY A 325 -16.26 -17.39 3.83
N GLY A 326 -15.01 -17.52 3.38
CA GLY A 326 -14.56 -18.58 2.48
C GLY A 326 -13.59 -18.12 1.40
N ALA A 327 -13.39 -18.97 0.39
CA ALA A 327 -12.52 -18.68 -0.73
C ALA A 327 -13.14 -17.62 -1.66
N ARG A 328 -12.41 -16.52 -1.86
CA ARG A 328 -12.75 -15.43 -2.78
C ARG A 328 -11.68 -15.33 -3.86
N VAL A 329 -12.08 -14.94 -5.08
CA VAL A 329 -11.14 -14.80 -6.20
C VAL A 329 -11.37 -13.49 -6.94
N ILE A 330 -10.30 -13.01 -7.58
CA ILE A 330 -10.37 -11.91 -8.54
C ILE A 330 -10.56 -12.52 -9.93
N ASN A 331 -11.75 -12.35 -10.52
CA ASN A 331 -12.07 -12.93 -11.84
C ASN A 331 -12.08 -11.90 -12.99
N LYS A 332 -11.97 -10.61 -12.66
CA LYS A 332 -12.01 -9.52 -13.62
C LYS A 332 -11.24 -8.32 -13.08
N VAL A 333 -10.49 -7.67 -13.96
CA VAL A 333 -9.85 -6.38 -13.72
C VAL A 333 -10.27 -5.38 -14.80
N GLU A 334 -10.58 -4.17 -14.35
CA GLU A 334 -10.86 -3.04 -15.23
C GLU A 334 -9.71 -2.03 -15.14
N ILE A 335 -9.13 -1.70 -16.29
CA ILE A 335 -7.95 -0.85 -16.42
C ILE A 335 -8.37 0.47 -17.04
N PHE A 336 -8.07 1.58 -16.38
CA PHE A 336 -8.47 2.91 -16.84
C PHE A 336 -7.50 3.99 -16.38
N VAL A 337 -7.66 5.17 -16.96
CA VAL A 337 -7.03 6.41 -16.48
C VAL A 337 -8.14 7.35 -15.98
N PRO A 338 -7.85 8.36 -15.14
CA PRO A 338 -8.89 9.30 -14.71
C PRO A 338 -9.37 10.21 -15.84
N GLU A 339 -8.45 10.61 -16.73
CA GLU A 339 -8.69 11.55 -17.81
C GLU A 339 -7.80 11.26 -19.02
N GLY A 340 -8.11 11.87 -20.16
CA GLY A 340 -7.36 11.69 -21.39
C GLY A 340 -7.65 10.35 -22.08
N ASN A 341 -6.93 10.09 -23.17
CA ASN A 341 -6.99 8.83 -23.89
C ASN A 341 -5.63 8.55 -24.51
N PHE A 342 -4.96 7.50 -24.04
CA PHE A 342 -3.56 7.23 -24.33
C PHE A 342 -3.42 6.00 -25.20
N GLU A 343 -2.50 6.04 -26.15
CA GLU A 343 -2.16 4.86 -26.96
C GLU A 343 -1.00 4.10 -26.33
N VAL A 344 -1.22 2.84 -25.99
CA VAL A 344 -0.17 1.94 -25.50
C VAL A 344 0.63 1.42 -26.69
N LYS A 345 1.80 2.01 -26.94
CA LYS A 345 2.66 1.68 -28.09
C LYS A 345 3.71 0.61 -27.79
N GLY A 346 4.05 0.43 -26.51
CA GLY A 346 5.07 -0.48 -26.01
C GLY A 346 4.96 -0.63 -24.49
N THR A 347 5.94 -1.31 -23.90
CA THR A 347 5.99 -1.56 -22.44
C THR A 347 6.94 -0.64 -21.70
N GLU A 348 7.68 0.23 -22.40
CA GLU A 348 8.55 1.20 -21.75
C GLU A 348 7.74 2.16 -20.87
N VAL A 349 8.22 2.37 -19.64
CA VAL A 349 7.59 3.23 -18.64
C VAL A 349 8.58 4.32 -18.29
N GLY A 350 8.24 5.56 -18.63
CA GLY A 350 8.93 6.76 -18.18
C GLY A 350 8.00 7.67 -17.39
N ARG A 351 8.49 8.89 -17.11
CA ARG A 351 7.72 9.91 -16.38
C ARG A 351 6.38 10.25 -17.02
N GLU A 352 6.29 10.16 -18.35
CA GLU A 352 5.03 10.39 -19.06
C GLU A 352 3.98 9.33 -18.68
N GLN A 353 4.34 8.05 -18.73
CA GLN A 353 3.42 6.95 -18.43
C GLN A 353 3.04 6.91 -16.94
N GLU A 354 3.93 7.33 -16.03
CA GLU A 354 3.58 7.53 -14.61
C GLU A 354 2.48 8.59 -14.44
N GLN A 355 2.51 9.66 -15.24
CA GLN A 355 1.51 10.74 -15.20
C GLN A 355 0.17 10.37 -15.82
N TRP A 356 0.06 9.20 -16.46
CA TRP A 356 -1.24 8.72 -16.93
C TRP A 356 -2.16 8.33 -15.78
N HIS A 357 -1.61 8.14 -14.57
CA HIS A 357 -2.35 7.76 -13.37
C HIS A 357 -3.18 6.49 -13.60
N VAL A 358 -2.56 5.45 -14.16
CA VAL A 358 -3.22 4.18 -14.46
C VAL A 358 -3.83 3.59 -13.19
N MET A 359 -5.08 3.17 -13.30
CA MET A 359 -5.90 2.58 -12.23
C MET A 359 -6.19 1.12 -12.56
N LEU A 360 -6.21 0.26 -11.54
CA LEU A 360 -6.74 -1.11 -11.65
C LEU A 360 -7.90 -1.26 -10.68
N LEU A 361 -9.06 -1.70 -11.18
CA LEU A 361 -10.21 -2.11 -10.36
C LEU A 361 -10.37 -3.63 -10.47
N PHE A 362 -10.10 -4.33 -9.38
CA PHE A 362 -10.30 -5.76 -9.24
C PHE A 362 -11.72 -6.06 -8.73
N HIS A 363 -12.38 -7.03 -9.37
CA HIS A 363 -13.70 -7.52 -8.97
C HIS A 363 -13.54 -8.85 -8.24
N ILE A 364 -14.05 -8.91 -7.02
CA ILE A 364 -13.95 -10.06 -6.14
C ILE A 364 -15.29 -10.81 -6.18
N VAL A 365 -15.21 -12.12 -6.34
CA VAL A 365 -16.36 -13.01 -6.30
C VAL A 365 -16.10 -14.21 -5.41
N ASP A 366 -17.17 -14.84 -4.94
CA ASP A 366 -17.13 -16.20 -4.42
C ASP A 366 -16.41 -17.14 -5.38
N ALA A 367 -15.48 -17.96 -4.87
CA ALA A 367 -14.81 -18.98 -5.67
C ALA A 367 -15.78 -20.00 -6.29
N SER A 368 -16.96 -20.20 -5.68
CA SER A 368 -18.04 -21.04 -6.21
C SER A 368 -18.79 -20.43 -7.41
N ARG A 369 -18.64 -19.12 -7.63
CA ARG A 369 -19.27 -18.36 -8.73
C ARG A 369 -18.25 -17.94 -9.80
N ALA A 370 -16.98 -18.29 -9.63
CA ALA A 370 -15.84 -17.81 -10.40
C ALA A 370 -15.69 -18.48 -11.77
#